data_AF-A0A328YNU9-F1
#
_entry.id   AF-A0A328YNU9-F1
#
_cell.length_a   1.000
_cell.length_b   1.000
_cell.length_c   1.000
_cell.angle_alpha   90.00
_cell.angle_beta   90.00
_cell.angle_gamma   90.00
#
_symmetry.space_group_name_H-M   'P 1'
#
loop_
_entity.id
_entity.type
_entity.pdbx_description
1 polymer ?
#
loop_
_entity_poly.entity_id
_entity_poly.type
_entity_poly.pdbx_seq_one_letter_code
_entity_poly.pdbx_strand_id
1 'polypeptide(L)'
;MLKCRLLGIKEAMAFKYVSKMATDKELLAKGIKYLFGALPLMFLGPSVIYNAFMNKQSSWYYLVLIIGCGLCIASVGLAFKGLNFIVKALFDGEQ
;
A
#
# COMPACT_ATOMS: atom_id res chain seq x y z
N MET A 1 12.75 32.66 -40.46
CA MET A 1 13.68 31.59 -40.01
C MET A 1 13.93 31.56 -38.50
N LEU A 2 14.14 32.69 -37.80
CA LEU A 2 14.37 32.68 -36.34
C LEU A 2 13.23 32.06 -35.50
N LYS A 3 11.98 32.18 -35.96
CA LYS A 3 10.79 31.70 -35.23
C LYS A 3 10.74 30.16 -35.09
N CYS A 4 11.24 29.41 -36.08
CA CYS A 4 11.34 27.93 -36.03
C CYS A 4 12.38 27.45 -34.99
N ARG A 5 13.47 28.21 -34.79
CA ARG A 5 14.55 27.85 -33.88
C ARG A 5 14.18 28.08 -32.40
N LEU A 6 13.37 29.10 -32.11
CA LEU A 6 12.85 29.34 -30.76
C LEU A 6 11.72 28.36 -30.37
N LEU A 7 10.90 27.91 -31.33
CA LEU A 7 9.90 26.86 -31.11
C LEU A 7 10.55 25.53 -30.71
N GLY A 8 11.61 25.10 -31.40
CA GLY A 8 12.33 23.87 -31.04
C GLY A 8 12.95 23.89 -29.64
N ILE A 9 13.32 25.06 -29.11
CA ILE A 9 13.85 25.22 -27.75
C ILE A 9 12.72 25.15 -26.70
N LYS A 10 11.52 25.66 -27.02
CA LYS A 10 10.36 25.58 -26.13
C LYS A 10 9.85 24.14 -25.96
N GLU A 11 9.77 23.37 -27.04
CA GLU A 11 9.37 21.95 -27.01
C GLU A 11 10.35 21.08 -26.18
N ALA A 12 11.66 21.33 -26.32
CA ALA A 12 12.68 20.62 -25.54
C ALA A 12 12.61 20.94 -24.03
N MET A 13 12.21 22.16 -23.66
CA MET A 13 12.02 22.54 -22.25
C MET A 13 10.74 21.93 -21.66
N ALA A 14 9.65 21.85 -22.45
CA ALA A 14 8.40 21.20 -22.04
C ALA A 14 8.57 19.68 -21.81
N PHE A 15 9.35 19.00 -22.66
CA PHE A 15 9.67 17.58 -22.50
C PHE A 15 10.49 17.30 -21.22
N LYS A 16 11.37 18.22 -20.82
CA LYS A 16 12.12 18.08 -19.56
C LYS A 16 11.24 18.28 -18.32
N TYR A 17 10.14 19.03 -18.45
CA TYR A 17 9.19 19.25 -17.36
C TYR A 17 8.30 18.02 -17.10
N VAL A 18 7.89 17.29 -18.16
CA VAL A 18 7.06 16.07 -18.03
C VAL A 18 7.78 14.91 -17.34
N SER A 19 9.11 14.87 -17.38
CA SER A 19 9.92 13.81 -16.77
C SER A 19 10.07 13.95 -15.24
N LYS A 20 9.59 15.04 -14.63
CA LYS A 20 9.80 15.33 -13.20
C LYS A 20 8.50 15.23 -12.38
N MET A 21 7.65 14.24 -12.67
CA MET A 21 6.79 13.66 -11.63
C MET A 21 7.61 12.64 -10.84
N ALA A 22 8.54 13.14 -10.03
CA ALA A 22 9.31 12.30 -9.13
C ALA A 22 8.43 11.95 -7.92
N THR A 23 7.55 10.96 -8.07
CA THR A 23 6.89 10.28 -6.94
C THR A 23 7.93 9.99 -5.86
N ASP A 24 7.62 10.32 -4.60
CA ASP A 24 8.47 10.04 -3.46
C ASP A 24 8.67 8.54 -3.28
N LYS A 25 9.71 8.02 -3.94
CA LYS A 25 10.05 6.59 -3.96
C LYS A 25 10.27 6.05 -2.54
N GLU A 26 10.71 6.90 -1.62
CA GLU A 26 10.91 6.53 -0.21
C GLU A 26 9.57 6.28 0.51
N LEU A 27 8.59 7.17 0.31
CA LEU A 27 7.23 7.02 0.85
C LEU A 27 6.50 5.84 0.21
N LEU A 28 6.66 5.66 -1.10
CA LEU A 28 6.10 4.54 -1.84
C LEU A 28 6.69 3.20 -1.35
N ALA A 29 8.01 3.12 -1.16
CA ALA A 29 8.67 1.93 -0.62
C ALA A 29 8.20 1.61 0.81
N LYS A 30 7.99 2.62 1.66
CA LYS A 30 7.40 2.46 3.00
C LYS A 30 5.99 1.88 2.91
N GLY A 31 5.13 2.44 2.05
CA GLY A 31 3.77 1.95 1.84
C GLY A 31 3.70 0.50 1.37
N ILE A 32 4.53 0.14 0.38
CA ILE A 32 4.65 -1.23 -0.13
C ILE A 32 5.12 -2.18 0.98
N LYS A 33 6.09 -1.78 1.81
CA LYS A 33 6.58 -2.61 2.92
C LYS A 33 5.48 -2.91 3.95
N TYR A 34 4.62 -1.93 4.25
CA TYR A 34 3.44 -2.17 5.09
C TYR A 34 2.42 -3.09 4.42
N LEU A 35 2.17 -2.93 3.12
CA LEU A 35 1.25 -3.80 2.37
C LEU A 35 1.74 -5.25 2.33
N PHE A 36 3.03 -5.45 2.09
CA PHE A 36 3.66 -6.78 2.05
C PHE A 36 3.61 -7.48 3.42
N GLY A 37 3.62 -6.72 4.52
CA GLY A 37 3.40 -7.25 5.87
C GLY A 37 1.92 -7.51 6.19
N ALA A 38 1.00 -6.73 5.62
CA ALA A 38 -0.44 -6.94 5.80
C ALA A 38 -0.92 -8.21 5.08
N LEU A 39 -0.36 -8.51 3.90
CA LEU A 39 -0.74 -9.63 3.05
C LEU A 39 -0.71 -10.99 3.77
N PRO A 40 0.42 -11.45 4.36
CA PRO A 40 0.46 -12.72 5.06
C PRO A 40 -0.47 -12.73 6.29
N LEU A 41 -0.61 -11.59 6.97
CA LEU A 41 -1.51 -11.45 8.11
C LEU A 41 -2.98 -11.62 7.71
N MET A 42 -3.33 -11.16 6.50
CA MET A 42 -4.68 -11.26 5.93
C MET A 42 -5.05 -12.69 5.53
N PHE A 43 -4.06 -13.54 5.22
CA PHE A 43 -4.27 -14.98 5.01
C PHE A 43 -4.21 -15.76 6.33
N LEU A 44 -3.30 -15.40 7.23
CA LEU A 44 -3.15 -16.03 8.55
C LEU A 44 -4.41 -15.87 9.42
N GLY A 45 -5.02 -14.69 9.45
CA GLY A 45 -6.22 -14.44 10.27
C GLY A 45 -7.35 -15.43 9.98
N PRO A 46 -7.87 -15.49 8.74
CA PRO A 46 -8.90 -16.44 8.34
C PRO A 46 -8.46 -17.90 8.48
N SER A 47 -7.20 -18.24 8.17
CA SER A 47 -6.69 -19.61 8.35
C SER A 47 -6.70 -20.05 9.82
N VAL A 48 -6.34 -19.16 10.76
CA VAL A 48 -6.39 -19.43 12.20
C VAL A 48 -7.84 -19.58 12.68
N ILE A 49 -8.73 -18.71 12.22
CA ILE A 49 -10.17 -18.78 12.53
C ILE A 49 -10.78 -20.10 12.02
N TYR A 50 -10.43 -20.51 10.80
CA TYR A 50 -10.89 -21.78 10.21
C TYR A 50 -10.45 -22.99 11.04
N ASN A 51 -9.19 -23.01 11.48
CA ASN A 51 -8.67 -24.07 12.35
C ASN A 51 -9.37 -24.10 13.72
N ALA A 52 -9.70 -22.94 14.29
CA ALA A 52 -10.47 -22.84 15.53
C ALA A 52 -11.90 -23.38 15.39
N PHE A 53 -12.53 -23.16 14.23
CA PHE A 53 -13.87 -23.68 13.95
C PHE A 53 -13.91 -25.18 13.65
N MET A 54 -12.82 -25.79 13.19
CA MET A 54 -12.74 -27.25 13.02
C MET A 54 -12.59 -28.00 14.35
N ASN A 55 -11.99 -27.34 15.36
CA ASN A 55 -11.72 -27.94 16.67
C ASN A 55 -12.69 -27.46 17.78
N LYS A 56 -13.99 -27.33 17.44
CA LYS A 56 -15.06 -26.84 18.35
C LYS A 56 -15.24 -27.65 19.65
N GLN A 57 -14.64 -28.83 19.73
CA GLN A 57 -14.81 -29.76 20.85
C GLN A 57 -13.90 -29.42 22.04
N SER A 58 -12.88 -28.57 21.87
CA SER A 58 -11.96 -28.18 22.94
C SER A 58 -12.24 -26.77 23.45
N SER A 59 -12.31 -26.58 24.77
CA SER A 59 -12.57 -25.29 25.44
C SER A 59 -11.63 -24.14 24.99
N TRP A 60 -10.46 -24.49 24.45
CA TRP A 60 -9.47 -23.54 23.90
C TRP A 60 -9.89 -22.82 22.61
N TYR A 61 -10.98 -23.24 21.94
CA TYR A 61 -11.41 -22.63 20.68
C TYR A 61 -11.78 -21.15 20.81
N TYR A 62 -12.38 -20.75 21.94
CA TYR A 62 -12.85 -19.38 22.15
C TYR A 62 -11.69 -18.38 22.20
N LEU A 63 -10.57 -18.79 22.81
CA LEU A 63 -9.34 -18.00 22.88
C LEU A 63 -8.74 -17.76 21.49
N VAL A 64 -8.59 -18.84 20.70
CA VAL A 64 -8.03 -18.75 19.34
C VAL A 64 -8.94 -17.94 18.42
N LEU A 65 -10.26 -18.05 18.58
CA LEU A 65 -11.24 -17.27 17.83
C LEU A 65 -11.08 -15.76 18.07
N ILE A 66 -10.91 -15.35 19.34
CA ILE A 66 -10.71 -13.94 19.71
C ILE A 66 -9.41 -13.41 19.13
N ILE A 67 -8.32 -14.18 19.22
CA ILE A 67 -7.02 -13.80 18.64
C ILE A 67 -7.12 -13.68 17.12
N GLY A 68 -7.78 -14.63 16.45
CA GLY A 68 -7.97 -14.60 15.00
C GLY A 68 -8.78 -13.37 14.55
N CYS A 69 -9.84 -13.03 15.26
CA CYS A 69 -10.63 -11.83 14.98
C CYS A 69 -9.80 -10.55 15.17
N GLY A 70 -8.99 -10.49 16.23
CA GLY A 70 -8.04 -9.39 16.46
C GLY A 70 -6.99 -9.27 15.36
N LEU A 71 -6.44 -10.39 14.87
CA LEU A 71 -5.50 -10.42 13.75
C LEU A 71 -6.11 -9.88 12.47
N CYS A 72 -7.36 -10.25 12.16
CA CYS A 72 -8.08 -9.75 10.99
C CYS A 72 -8.27 -8.23 11.05
N ILE A 73 -8.72 -7.70 12.20
CA ILE A 73 -8.88 -6.25 12.39
C ILE A 73 -7.54 -5.53 12.25
N ALA A 74 -6.48 -6.07 12.86
CA ALA A 74 -5.13 -5.50 12.77
C ALA A 74 -4.59 -5.51 11.32
N SER A 75 -4.82 -6.59 10.57
CA SER A 75 -4.44 -6.70 9.16
C SER A 75 -5.10 -5.63 8.30
N VAL A 76 -6.42 -5.45 8.47
CA VAL A 76 -7.18 -4.41 7.77
C VAL A 76 -6.64 -3.01 8.11
N GLY A 77 -6.37 -2.73 9.39
CA GLY A 77 -5.78 -1.45 9.82
C GLY A 77 -4.39 -1.19 9.21
N LEU A 78 -3.54 -2.22 9.14
CA LEU A 78 -2.21 -2.12 8.54
C LEU A 78 -2.29 -1.90 7.02
N ALA A 79 -3.21 -2.60 6.34
CA ALA A 79 -3.46 -2.47 4.91
C ALA A 79 -3.92 -1.05 4.56
N PHE A 80 -4.89 -0.49 5.30
CA PHE A 80 -5.34 0.90 5.11
C PHE A 80 -4.21 1.90 5.32
N LYS A 81 -3.37 1.70 6.32
CA LYS A 81 -2.22 2.59 6.57
C LYS A 81 -1.19 2.50 5.42
N GLY A 82 -0.90 1.30 4.93
CA GLY A 82 -0.03 1.09 3.77
C GLY A 82 -0.56 1.72 2.49
N LEU A 83 -1.86 1.53 2.20
CA LEU A 83 -2.54 2.16 1.06
C LEU A 83 -2.51 3.68 1.14
N ASN A 84 -2.81 4.26 2.31
CA ASN A 84 -2.73 5.72 2.51
C ASN A 84 -1.32 6.27 2.26
N PHE A 85 -0.26 5.54 2.62
CA PHE A 85 1.11 5.93 2.30
C PHE A 85 1.40 5.88 0.80
N ILE A 86 0.90 4.87 0.08
CA ILE A 86 1.05 4.76 -1.38
C ILE A 86 0.29 5.90 -2.08
N VAL A 87 -0.97 6.14 -1.70
CA VAL A 87 -1.79 7.23 -2.25
C VAL A 87 -1.11 8.57 -2.01
N LYS A 88 -0.66 8.85 -0.78
CA LYS A 88 0.11 10.07 -0.49
C LYS A 88 1.37 10.16 -1.36
N ALA A 89 2.19 9.12 -1.43
CA ALA A 89 3.41 9.14 -2.25
C ALA A 89 3.17 9.46 -3.72
N LEU A 90 2.05 9.00 -4.28
CA LEU A 90 1.69 9.20 -5.69
C LEU A 90 1.14 10.60 -5.96
N PHE A 91 0.41 11.20 -5.02
CA PHE A 91 -0.26 12.50 -5.18
C PHE A 91 0.47 13.68 -4.51
N ASP A 92 1.52 13.45 -3.72
CA ASP A 92 2.29 14.54 -3.07
C ASP A 92 3.08 15.40 -4.08
N GLY A 93 3.31 14.90 -5.30
CA GLY A 93 3.93 15.67 -6.39
C GLY A 93 2.95 16.55 -7.17
N GLU A 94 1.66 16.51 -6.83
CA GLU A 94 0.57 17.29 -7.45
C GLU A 94 0.06 18.40 -6.49
N GLN A 95 0.98 19.02 -5.73
CA GLN A 95 0.74 20.23 -4.93
C GLN A 95 1.96 21.18 -4.99
#